data_AF-A0A959VT38-F1
#
_entry.id   AF-A0A959VT38-F1
#
_cell.length_a   1.000
_cell.length_b   1.000
_cell.length_c   1.000
_cell.angle_alpha   90.00
_cell.angle_beta   90.00
_cell.angle_gamma   90.00
#
_symmetry.space_group_name_H-M   'P 1'
#
loop_
_entity.id
_entity.type
_entity.pdbx_description
1 polymer ?
#
loop_
_entity_poly.entity_id
_entity_poly.type
_entity_poly.pdbx_seq_one_letter_code
_entity_poly.pdbx_strand_id
1 'polypeptide(L)'
;LKRLAAEASTRFTSLVATGDEIPFDVAENNGDSSHFYRYVPLTSRFITAHIDELKSLPSYGPARGAVASSEVAAPYLESRGLPVPSEPTRRAEEMIAVFITSLWEGTTEFSLDISRVEAALAGLEVQTRDIREADVLIVPLVGFEMTPTEVTLVNGIRIVQADTIEAPLEATSSEGTGRAAWQTAYFALTDLESTENGPRQAINRLNGLIRALRLYKEGSVGLGPFAFAPVGESSWRRIETAVSPSRSGSYFLIESEVEKLNELIVSLTRESPAADRMEFAQTRFQYGCERENPIDALSDHLLAIRASLGGEGVFDAPLAARAAALITGNADDLRSRERVELALDLEQSLINGEDLTSVGGESATYIAAWVEDSARHILREAVLGHYGANLNIAAEETLITSGLTAGEGIVGTIGSTAEWDAIPEPEEEPAAEPVAEEGADIHIFKPRVIGGTSVDSVEDPLFGIVPEFQPEPIPEAPLQPMPEIERALGIESSSDPSGEPEFVVSSRSNGNGNGLFDQDDSVEETGLTRLLEPVPREGEISVTASTEIGSTLREDWLSQS
;
A
#
# COMPACT_ATOMS: atom_id res chain seq x y z
N LEU A 1 -11.69 -34.25 -21.26
CA LEU A 1 -11.72 -32.81 -21.61
C LEU A 1 -11.48 -32.54 -23.09
N LYS A 2 -10.29 -32.78 -23.70
CA LYS A 2 -10.03 -32.51 -25.15
C LYS A 2 -11.19 -32.87 -26.11
N ARG A 3 -11.72 -34.08 -26.01
CA ARG A 3 -12.87 -34.55 -26.80
C ARG A 3 -14.17 -33.78 -26.56
N LEU A 4 -14.44 -33.37 -25.32
CA LEU A 4 -15.61 -32.56 -24.95
C LEU A 4 -15.50 -31.15 -25.53
N ALA A 5 -14.31 -30.55 -25.55
CA ALA A 5 -14.10 -29.25 -26.21
C ALA A 5 -14.38 -29.33 -27.72
N ALA A 6 -13.97 -30.40 -28.40
CA ALA A 6 -14.28 -30.60 -29.82
C ALA A 6 -15.78 -30.86 -30.10
N GLU A 7 -16.44 -31.67 -29.28
CA GLU A 7 -17.90 -31.89 -29.37
C GLU A 7 -18.69 -30.59 -29.05
N ALA A 8 -18.24 -29.79 -28.08
CA ALA A 8 -18.84 -28.51 -27.70
C ALA A 8 -18.65 -27.42 -28.77
N SER A 9 -17.43 -27.26 -29.30
CA SER A 9 -17.13 -26.38 -30.45
C SER A 9 -18.08 -26.64 -31.61
N THR A 10 -18.20 -27.90 -32.01
CA THR A 10 -19.11 -28.34 -33.08
C THR A 10 -20.57 -27.96 -32.78
N ARG A 11 -21.03 -28.16 -31.53
CA ARG A 11 -22.42 -27.88 -31.14
C ARG A 11 -22.72 -26.38 -31.04
N PHE A 12 -21.86 -25.59 -30.41
CA PHE A 12 -22.07 -24.15 -30.29
C PHE A 12 -21.97 -23.43 -31.66
N THR A 13 -21.03 -23.82 -32.53
CA THR A 13 -21.01 -23.35 -33.93
C THR A 13 -22.29 -23.70 -34.67
N SER A 14 -22.87 -24.89 -34.44
CA SER A 14 -24.15 -25.29 -35.04
C SER A 14 -25.35 -24.50 -34.52
N LEU A 15 -25.34 -24.05 -33.26
CA LEU A 15 -26.40 -23.22 -32.67
C LEU A 15 -26.37 -21.80 -33.26
N VAL A 16 -25.18 -21.16 -33.27
CA VAL A 16 -24.99 -19.85 -33.91
C VAL A 16 -25.36 -19.90 -35.41
N ALA A 17 -24.98 -20.96 -36.12
CA ALA A 17 -25.36 -21.16 -37.53
C ALA A 17 -26.86 -21.46 -37.75
N THR A 18 -27.62 -21.76 -36.69
CA THR A 18 -29.09 -21.94 -36.74
C THR A 18 -29.83 -20.64 -36.42
N GLY A 19 -29.18 -19.65 -35.80
CA GLY A 19 -29.72 -18.33 -35.51
C GLY A 19 -29.51 -17.82 -34.08
N ASP A 20 -28.84 -18.58 -33.21
CA ASP A 20 -28.64 -18.17 -31.82
C ASP A 20 -27.51 -17.12 -31.70
N GLU A 21 -27.85 -15.89 -31.32
CA GLU A 21 -26.90 -14.77 -31.26
C GLU A 21 -25.99 -14.82 -30.02
N ILE A 22 -24.70 -14.53 -30.21
CA ILE A 22 -23.77 -14.27 -29.10
C ILE A 22 -23.98 -12.83 -28.63
N PRO A 23 -24.37 -12.58 -27.37
CA PRO A 23 -24.53 -11.21 -26.86
C PRO A 23 -23.19 -10.49 -26.77
N PHE A 24 -23.20 -9.17 -26.95
CA PHE A 24 -22.03 -8.30 -26.80
C PHE A 24 -22.26 -7.28 -25.68
N ASP A 25 -21.17 -6.83 -25.07
CA ASP A 25 -21.12 -5.70 -24.14
C ASP A 25 -20.22 -4.59 -24.71
N VAL A 26 -20.22 -3.41 -24.09
CA VAL A 26 -19.43 -2.25 -24.51
C VAL A 26 -18.53 -1.81 -23.36
N ALA A 27 -17.23 -2.11 -23.48
CA ALA A 27 -16.22 -1.71 -22.49
C ALA A 27 -15.49 -0.44 -22.92
N GLU A 28 -15.20 0.45 -21.97
CA GLU A 28 -14.19 1.51 -22.17
C GLU A 28 -12.78 0.92 -22.08
N ASN A 29 -11.82 1.57 -22.76
CA ASN A 29 -10.45 1.10 -22.86
C ASN A 29 -9.60 1.75 -21.75
N ASN A 30 -9.26 1.01 -20.70
CA ASN A 30 -8.52 1.49 -19.53
C ASN A 30 -7.03 1.79 -19.83
N GLY A 31 -6.79 2.83 -20.62
CA GLY A 31 -5.49 3.45 -20.81
C GLY A 31 -5.64 4.97 -20.95
N ASP A 32 -4.77 5.73 -20.29
CA ASP A 32 -4.85 7.17 -19.95
C ASP A 32 -4.99 8.18 -21.13
N SER A 33 -5.28 7.72 -22.34
CA SER A 33 -5.41 8.56 -23.53
C SER A 33 -6.41 8.05 -24.58
N SER A 34 -7.32 7.12 -24.26
CA SER A 34 -8.13 6.42 -25.28
C SER A 34 -9.60 6.17 -24.91
N HIS A 35 -10.47 7.16 -25.13
CA HIS A 35 -11.93 7.02 -25.04
C HIS A 35 -12.56 6.23 -26.21
N PHE A 36 -11.96 5.11 -26.61
CA PHE A 36 -12.53 4.22 -27.63
C PHE A 36 -13.26 3.04 -26.97
N TYR A 37 -14.59 3.02 -27.18
CA TYR A 37 -15.44 1.90 -26.80
C TYR A 37 -15.10 0.63 -27.60
N ARG A 38 -14.94 -0.50 -26.92
CA ARG A 38 -14.69 -1.81 -27.52
C ARG A 38 -15.88 -2.73 -27.26
N TYR A 39 -16.40 -3.34 -28.34
CA TYR A 39 -17.35 -4.44 -28.22
C TYR A 39 -16.66 -5.70 -27.67
N VAL A 40 -17.19 -6.26 -26.59
CA VAL A 40 -16.68 -7.47 -25.94
C VAL A 40 -17.72 -8.59 -26.10
N PRO A 41 -17.37 -9.73 -26.73
CA PRO A 41 -18.31 -10.84 -26.87
C PRO A 41 -18.52 -11.57 -25.53
N LEU A 42 -19.78 -11.63 -25.08
CA LEU A 42 -20.19 -12.31 -23.84
C LEU A 42 -20.41 -13.82 -24.08
N THR A 43 -19.41 -14.51 -24.64
CA THR A 43 -19.45 -15.97 -24.87
C THR A 43 -19.74 -16.76 -23.60
N SER A 44 -19.25 -16.31 -22.45
CA SER A 44 -19.55 -16.89 -21.13
C SER A 44 -21.05 -16.90 -20.82
N ARG A 45 -21.79 -15.85 -21.22
CA ARG A 45 -23.24 -15.77 -21.07
C ARG A 45 -23.96 -16.70 -22.05
N PHE A 46 -23.47 -16.80 -23.29
CA PHE A 46 -23.99 -17.75 -24.30
C PHE A 46 -23.84 -19.21 -23.86
N ILE A 47 -22.65 -19.59 -23.38
CA ILE A 47 -22.36 -20.95 -22.89
C ILE A 47 -23.20 -21.28 -21.65
N THR A 48 -23.39 -20.31 -20.74
CA THR A 48 -24.23 -20.49 -19.55
C THR A 48 -25.71 -20.72 -19.93
N ALA A 49 -26.23 -19.97 -20.91
CA ALA A 49 -27.59 -20.18 -21.41
C ALA A 49 -27.79 -21.57 -22.08
N HIS A 50 -26.75 -22.08 -22.73
CA HIS A 50 -26.76 -23.38 -23.43
C HIS A 50 -26.09 -24.50 -22.62
N ILE A 51 -26.06 -24.41 -21.29
CA ILE A 51 -25.36 -25.39 -20.44
C ILE A 51 -25.96 -26.80 -20.51
N ASP A 52 -27.26 -26.92 -20.81
CA ASP A 52 -27.92 -28.23 -20.96
C ASP A 52 -27.62 -28.89 -22.32
N GLU A 53 -27.32 -28.10 -23.36
CA GLU A 53 -26.77 -28.61 -24.62
C GLU A 53 -25.38 -29.20 -24.40
N LEU A 54 -24.53 -28.55 -23.58
CA LEU A 54 -23.22 -29.09 -23.16
C LEU A 54 -23.37 -30.41 -22.38
N LYS A 55 -24.35 -30.51 -21.48
CA LYS A 55 -24.64 -31.75 -20.72
C LYS A 55 -25.16 -32.89 -21.60
N SER A 56 -25.78 -32.58 -22.74
CA SER A 56 -26.31 -33.58 -23.67
C SER A 56 -25.22 -34.34 -24.45
N LEU A 57 -23.99 -33.80 -24.49
CA LEU A 57 -22.92 -34.33 -25.34
C LEU A 57 -22.44 -35.73 -24.88
N PRO A 58 -22.18 -36.67 -25.82
CA PRO A 58 -21.76 -38.04 -25.48
C PRO A 58 -20.51 -38.12 -24.60
N SER A 59 -19.57 -37.19 -24.74
CA SER A 59 -18.36 -37.14 -23.90
C SER A 59 -18.52 -36.41 -22.55
N TYR A 60 -19.65 -35.77 -22.27
CA TYR A 60 -19.88 -35.03 -21.01
C TYR A 60 -19.91 -35.96 -19.80
N GLY A 61 -20.71 -37.04 -19.86
CA GLY A 61 -20.79 -38.03 -18.79
C GLY A 61 -19.43 -38.64 -18.39
N PRO A 62 -18.63 -39.16 -19.36
CA PRO A 62 -17.27 -39.61 -19.12
C PRO A 62 -16.33 -38.52 -18.60
N ALA A 63 -16.44 -37.28 -19.09
CA ALA A 63 -15.63 -36.17 -18.60
C ALA A 63 -15.96 -35.83 -17.14
N ARG A 64 -17.24 -35.72 -16.78
CA ARG A 64 -17.71 -35.50 -15.40
C ARG A 64 -17.25 -36.63 -14.48
N GLY A 65 -17.33 -37.88 -14.93
CA GLY A 65 -16.86 -39.04 -14.18
C GLY A 65 -15.36 -38.99 -13.88
N ALA A 66 -14.54 -38.69 -14.90
CA ALA A 66 -13.10 -38.51 -14.72
C ALA A 66 -12.79 -37.34 -13.78
N VAL A 67 -13.40 -36.17 -13.99
CA VAL A 67 -13.22 -34.98 -13.16
C VAL A 67 -13.65 -35.22 -11.71
N ALA A 68 -14.76 -35.91 -11.46
CA ALA A 68 -15.18 -36.25 -10.09
C ALA A 68 -14.25 -37.26 -9.38
N SER A 69 -13.41 -37.99 -10.14
CA SER A 69 -12.37 -38.88 -9.61
C SER A 69 -10.98 -38.25 -9.53
N SER A 70 -10.81 -37.01 -10.01
CA SER A 70 -9.54 -36.28 -9.98
C SER A 70 -9.71 -35.00 -9.16
N GLU A 71 -9.02 -34.87 -8.04
CA GLU A 71 -9.36 -33.89 -6.99
C GLU A 71 -9.20 -32.40 -7.40
N VAL A 72 -8.62 -32.15 -8.58
CA VAL A 72 -8.47 -30.88 -9.33
C VAL A 72 -9.70 -29.96 -9.31
N ALA A 73 -10.91 -30.53 -9.23
CA ALA A 73 -12.15 -29.77 -9.35
C ALA A 73 -12.38 -28.75 -8.21
N ALA A 74 -11.75 -28.92 -7.04
CA ALA A 74 -11.76 -27.91 -5.98
C ALA A 74 -10.76 -26.76 -6.24
N PRO A 75 -9.42 -27.00 -6.30
CA PRO A 75 -8.43 -25.94 -6.46
C PRO A 75 -8.61 -25.14 -7.76
N TYR A 76 -9.14 -25.74 -8.84
CA TYR A 76 -9.45 -24.99 -10.06
C TYR A 76 -10.54 -23.93 -9.85
N LEU A 77 -11.60 -24.25 -9.11
CA LEU A 77 -12.67 -23.29 -8.79
C LEU A 77 -12.19 -22.23 -7.80
N GLU A 78 -11.42 -22.63 -6.78
CA GLU A 78 -10.80 -21.73 -5.80
C GLU A 78 -9.86 -20.72 -6.49
N SER A 79 -9.02 -21.19 -7.43
CA SER A 79 -8.12 -20.34 -8.24
C SER A 79 -8.85 -19.31 -9.13
N ARG A 80 -10.17 -19.43 -9.29
CA ARG A 80 -11.04 -18.52 -10.03
C ARG A 80 -12.00 -17.73 -9.12
N GLY A 81 -11.85 -17.83 -7.80
CA GLY A 81 -12.72 -17.16 -6.82
C GLY A 81 -14.15 -17.69 -6.77
N LEU A 82 -14.39 -18.91 -7.28
CA LEU A 82 -15.74 -19.48 -7.41
C LEU A 82 -16.08 -20.40 -6.22
N PRO A 83 -17.35 -20.40 -5.75
CA PRO A 83 -17.76 -21.19 -4.59
C PRO A 83 -17.73 -22.69 -4.91
N VAL A 84 -16.96 -23.46 -4.14
CA VAL A 84 -16.77 -24.91 -4.34
C VAL A 84 -17.98 -25.71 -3.81
N PRO A 85 -18.68 -26.49 -4.65
CA PRO A 85 -19.73 -27.39 -4.16
C PRO A 85 -19.17 -28.51 -3.28
N SER A 86 -19.87 -28.82 -2.18
CA SER A 86 -19.57 -29.96 -1.31
C SER A 86 -19.69 -31.31 -2.03
N GLU A 87 -20.74 -31.47 -2.86
CA GLU A 87 -20.98 -32.65 -3.68
C GLU A 87 -19.96 -32.80 -4.81
N PRO A 88 -19.19 -33.91 -4.90
CA PRO A 88 -18.10 -34.06 -5.87
C PRO A 88 -18.60 -34.08 -7.32
N THR A 89 -19.76 -34.69 -7.57
CA THR A 89 -20.39 -34.69 -8.90
C THR A 89 -20.77 -33.28 -9.34
N ARG A 90 -21.31 -32.46 -8.43
CA ARG A 90 -21.70 -31.08 -8.74
C ARG A 90 -20.48 -30.19 -8.94
N ARG A 91 -19.44 -30.35 -8.12
CA ARG A 91 -18.14 -29.69 -8.29
C ARG A 91 -17.51 -29.99 -9.66
N ALA A 92 -17.62 -31.23 -10.12
CA ALA A 92 -17.16 -31.63 -11.45
C ALA A 92 -17.97 -31.00 -12.59
N GLU A 93 -19.29 -30.83 -12.43
CA GLU A 93 -20.14 -30.13 -13.41
C GLU A 93 -19.80 -28.64 -13.49
N GLU A 94 -19.65 -27.97 -12.35
CA GLU A 94 -19.27 -26.56 -12.22
C GLU A 94 -17.88 -26.31 -12.83
N MET A 95 -16.89 -27.13 -12.47
CA MET A 95 -15.53 -27.05 -13.02
C MET A 95 -15.50 -27.27 -14.54
N ILE A 96 -16.31 -28.18 -15.08
CA ILE A 96 -16.43 -28.38 -16.53
C ILE A 96 -17.07 -27.17 -17.21
N ALA A 97 -18.10 -26.55 -16.60
CA ALA A 97 -18.72 -25.34 -17.15
C ALA A 97 -17.73 -24.17 -17.24
N VAL A 98 -16.95 -23.95 -16.17
CA VAL A 98 -15.90 -22.91 -16.11
C VAL A 98 -14.77 -23.20 -17.10
N PHE A 99 -14.28 -24.45 -17.15
CA PHE A 99 -13.24 -24.86 -18.10
C PHE A 99 -13.67 -24.62 -19.55
N ILE A 100 -14.86 -25.11 -19.93
CA ILE A 100 -15.42 -24.93 -21.28
C ILE A 100 -15.63 -23.45 -21.60
N THR A 101 -16.05 -22.64 -20.63
CA THR A 101 -16.17 -21.18 -20.80
C THR A 101 -14.82 -20.51 -21.08
N SER A 102 -13.78 -20.86 -20.33
CA SER A 102 -12.43 -20.29 -20.48
C SER A 102 -11.76 -20.56 -21.83
N LEU A 103 -12.26 -21.52 -22.63
CA LEU A 103 -11.78 -21.81 -23.99
C LEU A 103 -12.30 -20.82 -25.05
N TRP A 104 -13.41 -20.12 -24.80
CA TRP A 104 -14.01 -19.15 -25.74
C TRP A 104 -14.28 -17.77 -25.12
N GLU A 105 -13.87 -17.56 -23.87
CA GLU A 105 -13.79 -16.24 -23.26
C GLU A 105 -13.04 -15.25 -24.20
N GLY A 106 -13.70 -14.16 -24.55
CA GLY A 106 -13.17 -13.12 -25.44
C GLY A 106 -13.17 -13.40 -26.95
N THR A 107 -13.65 -14.56 -27.43
CA THR A 107 -13.76 -14.85 -28.89
C THR A 107 -15.14 -14.51 -29.44
N THR A 108 -15.22 -14.18 -30.73
CA THR A 108 -16.50 -13.96 -31.45
C THR A 108 -17.04 -15.25 -32.09
N GLU A 109 -16.29 -16.35 -32.03
CA GLU A 109 -16.60 -17.63 -32.66
C GLU A 109 -16.21 -18.79 -31.73
N PHE A 110 -16.85 -19.95 -31.95
CA PHE A 110 -16.62 -21.20 -31.20
C PHE A 110 -15.64 -22.17 -31.90
N SER A 111 -14.71 -21.65 -32.71
CA SER A 111 -13.66 -22.45 -33.34
C SER A 111 -12.69 -23.04 -32.30
N LEU A 112 -12.19 -24.26 -32.54
CA LEU A 112 -11.34 -24.98 -31.60
C LEU A 112 -9.85 -24.72 -31.89
N ASP A 113 -9.23 -23.77 -31.19
CA ASP A 113 -7.77 -23.71 -31.13
C ASP A 113 -7.23 -24.82 -30.21
N ILE A 114 -6.41 -25.70 -30.79
CA ILE A 114 -5.72 -26.77 -30.06
C ILE A 114 -4.75 -26.16 -29.03
N SER A 115 -4.08 -25.05 -29.37
CA SER A 115 -3.08 -24.41 -28.52
C SER A 115 -3.68 -23.92 -27.19
N ARG A 116 -4.81 -23.21 -27.26
CA ARG A 116 -5.61 -22.79 -26.10
C ARG A 116 -6.15 -23.98 -25.29
N VAL A 117 -6.53 -25.08 -25.94
CA VAL A 117 -6.97 -26.30 -25.25
C VAL A 117 -5.81 -26.99 -24.51
N GLU A 118 -4.62 -27.09 -25.10
CA GLU A 118 -3.44 -27.63 -24.41
C GLU A 118 -3.01 -26.73 -23.24
N ALA A 119 -2.98 -25.41 -23.43
CA ALA A 119 -2.66 -24.45 -22.38
C ALA A 119 -3.64 -24.51 -21.20
N ALA A 120 -4.95 -24.57 -21.48
CA ALA A 120 -5.97 -24.73 -20.45
C ALA A 120 -5.85 -26.05 -19.67
N LEU A 121 -5.39 -27.12 -20.33
CA LEU A 121 -5.18 -28.43 -19.69
C LEU A 121 -3.89 -28.49 -18.87
N ALA A 122 -2.80 -27.90 -19.36
CA ALA A 122 -1.59 -27.69 -18.57
C ALA A 122 -1.91 -26.92 -17.27
N GLY A 123 -2.77 -25.89 -17.37
CA GLY A 123 -3.31 -25.17 -16.21
C GLY A 123 -4.03 -26.07 -15.19
N LEU A 124 -4.78 -27.09 -15.63
CA LEU A 124 -5.39 -28.07 -14.72
C LEU A 124 -4.37 -28.98 -14.04
N GLU A 125 -3.31 -29.36 -14.76
CA GLU A 125 -2.23 -30.17 -14.18
C GLU A 125 -1.50 -29.41 -13.06
N VAL A 126 -1.30 -28.09 -13.19
CA VAL A 126 -0.78 -27.24 -12.09
C VAL A 126 -1.68 -27.28 -10.85
N GLN A 127 -3.01 -27.21 -11.06
CA GLN A 127 -4.00 -27.35 -9.98
C GLN A 127 -4.14 -28.78 -9.45
N THR A 128 -3.40 -29.74 -10.00
CA THR A 128 -3.33 -31.14 -9.52
C THR A 128 -2.09 -31.40 -8.68
N ARG A 129 -0.90 -30.97 -9.14
CA ARG A 129 0.40 -31.20 -8.45
C ARG A 129 0.41 -30.57 -7.06
N ASP A 130 0.99 -31.23 -6.06
CA ASP A 130 1.05 -30.68 -4.70
C ASP A 130 2.05 -29.52 -4.63
N ILE A 131 1.73 -28.46 -3.87
CA ILE A 131 2.65 -27.33 -3.71
C ILE A 131 3.95 -27.74 -2.98
N ARG A 132 3.92 -28.84 -2.22
CA ARG A 132 5.07 -29.47 -1.56
C ARG A 132 6.02 -30.20 -2.52
N GLU A 133 5.70 -30.25 -3.81
CA GLU A 133 6.63 -30.68 -4.89
C GLU A 133 7.61 -29.55 -5.29
N ALA A 134 7.40 -28.31 -4.84
CA ALA A 134 8.31 -27.19 -5.07
C ALA A 134 9.34 -27.05 -3.93
N ASP A 135 10.61 -26.83 -4.27
CA ASP A 135 11.70 -26.64 -3.30
C ASP A 135 11.81 -25.21 -2.73
N VAL A 136 11.16 -24.21 -3.36
CA VAL A 136 11.31 -22.77 -3.05
C VAL A 136 9.95 -22.05 -3.11
N LEU A 137 9.74 -21.10 -2.20
CA LEU A 137 8.66 -20.12 -2.25
C LEU A 137 9.21 -18.73 -2.62
N ILE A 138 8.55 -18.04 -3.55
CA ILE A 138 8.93 -16.73 -4.08
C ILE A 138 7.81 -15.72 -3.78
N VAL A 139 8.13 -14.54 -3.25
CA VAL A 139 7.13 -13.52 -2.89
C VAL A 139 7.57 -12.13 -3.36
N PRO A 140 6.71 -11.35 -4.05
CA PRO A 140 7.01 -9.95 -4.37
C PRO A 140 7.25 -9.14 -3.09
N LEU A 141 8.29 -8.30 -3.08
CA LEU A 141 8.47 -7.27 -2.07
C LEU A 141 7.80 -5.97 -2.54
N VAL A 142 6.98 -5.39 -1.67
CA VAL A 142 6.33 -4.09 -1.89
C VAL A 142 7.15 -3.02 -1.18
N GLY A 143 7.33 -1.86 -1.83
CA GLY A 143 8.14 -0.74 -1.32
C GLY A 143 9.66 -0.96 -1.33
N PHE A 144 10.14 -2.17 -1.62
CA PHE A 144 11.56 -2.50 -1.52
C PHE A 144 12.38 -2.11 -2.75
N GLU A 145 13.57 -1.55 -2.51
CA GLU A 145 14.63 -1.30 -3.50
C GLU A 145 15.98 -1.73 -2.91
N MET A 146 16.95 -2.11 -3.76
CA MET A 146 18.32 -2.37 -3.31
C MET A 146 19.37 -2.06 -4.38
N THR A 147 20.62 -1.87 -3.95
CA THR A 147 21.76 -1.68 -4.87
C THR A 147 22.31 -2.97 -5.49
N PRO A 148 22.57 -4.06 -4.74
CA PRO A 148 22.98 -5.34 -5.33
C PRO A 148 21.81 -6.04 -6.06
N THR A 149 22.12 -6.94 -7.01
CA THR A 149 21.09 -7.71 -7.74
C THR A 149 20.59 -8.94 -6.97
N GLU A 150 21.39 -9.48 -6.06
CA GLU A 150 21.04 -10.56 -5.12
C GLU A 150 21.68 -10.30 -3.75
N VAL A 151 20.93 -10.57 -2.68
CA VAL A 151 21.40 -10.59 -1.29
C VAL A 151 21.00 -11.91 -0.65
N THR A 152 21.96 -12.62 -0.07
CA THR A 152 21.69 -13.79 0.79
C THR A 152 21.67 -13.36 2.25
N LEU A 153 20.63 -13.77 2.97
CA LEU A 153 20.42 -13.55 4.40
C LEU A 153 20.46 -14.88 5.17
N VAL A 154 20.53 -14.79 6.49
CA VAL A 154 20.38 -15.95 7.38
C VAL A 154 19.00 -16.63 7.24
N ASN A 155 18.85 -17.81 7.83
CA ASN A 155 17.61 -18.59 7.85
C ASN A 155 17.08 -19.06 6.48
N GLY A 156 17.95 -19.17 5.46
CA GLY A 156 17.56 -19.64 4.12
C GLY A 156 16.66 -18.64 3.39
N ILE A 157 16.99 -17.34 3.51
CA ILE A 157 16.27 -16.26 2.86
C ILE A 157 17.21 -15.58 1.85
N ARG A 158 16.72 -15.33 0.64
CA ARG A 158 17.43 -14.55 -0.38
C ARG A 158 16.51 -13.45 -0.93
N ILE A 159 17.05 -12.29 -1.25
CA ILE A 159 16.33 -11.23 -1.95
C ILE A 159 17.00 -11.04 -3.30
N VAL A 160 16.23 -11.04 -4.39
CA VAL A 160 16.73 -10.91 -5.77
C VAL A 160 15.94 -9.88 -6.55
N GLN A 161 16.59 -9.23 -7.52
CA GLN A 161 15.92 -8.49 -8.58
C GLN A 161 15.14 -9.46 -9.49
N ALA A 162 13.90 -9.11 -9.83
CA ALA A 162 13.00 -9.98 -10.59
C ALA A 162 13.59 -10.43 -11.94
N ASP A 163 14.30 -9.54 -12.64
CA ASP A 163 14.91 -9.81 -13.95
C ASP A 163 16.02 -10.88 -13.91
N THR A 164 16.43 -11.32 -12.72
CA THR A 164 17.47 -12.36 -12.53
C THR A 164 16.92 -13.79 -12.43
N ILE A 165 15.59 -13.94 -12.27
CA ILE A 165 14.94 -15.25 -12.12
C ILE A 165 13.73 -15.40 -13.04
N GLU A 166 13.35 -16.63 -13.35
CA GLU A 166 12.05 -16.89 -13.98
C GLU A 166 10.95 -16.81 -12.92
N ALA A 167 9.89 -16.05 -13.22
CA ALA A 167 8.75 -15.81 -12.36
C ALA A 167 7.47 -15.64 -13.22
N PRO A 168 6.27 -15.92 -12.70
CA PRO A 168 5.04 -15.75 -13.47
C PRO A 168 4.72 -14.27 -13.65
N LEU A 169 4.06 -13.90 -14.76
CA LEU A 169 3.75 -12.51 -15.09
C LEU A 169 2.97 -11.78 -13.98
N GLU A 170 2.10 -12.51 -13.27
CA GLU A 170 1.37 -12.03 -12.08
C GLU A 170 2.30 -11.56 -10.95
N ALA A 171 3.44 -12.22 -10.73
CA ALA A 171 4.41 -11.86 -9.70
C ALA A 171 5.24 -10.63 -10.09
N THR A 172 5.53 -10.46 -11.39
CA THR A 172 6.21 -9.29 -11.94
C THR A 172 5.29 -8.09 -12.16
N SER A 173 3.97 -8.27 -12.06
CA SER A 173 2.99 -7.19 -12.26
C SER A 173 3.17 -6.07 -11.25
N SER A 174 2.83 -4.84 -11.67
CA SER A 174 2.67 -3.67 -10.81
C SER A 174 1.30 -3.64 -10.12
N GLU A 175 0.29 -4.31 -10.68
CA GLU A 175 -1.09 -4.31 -10.20
C GLU A 175 -1.19 -4.82 -8.75
N GLY A 176 -1.91 -4.10 -7.90
CA GLY A 176 -2.03 -4.42 -6.47
C GLY A 176 -0.76 -4.25 -5.62
N THR A 177 0.36 -3.82 -6.20
CA THR A 177 1.64 -3.62 -5.48
C THR A 177 2.01 -2.16 -5.23
N GLY A 178 1.21 -1.20 -5.71
CA GLY A 178 1.53 0.24 -5.59
C GLY A 178 2.77 0.72 -6.36
N ARG A 179 3.47 -0.19 -7.06
CA ARG A 179 4.65 0.08 -7.89
C ARG A 179 4.23 0.63 -9.26
N ALA A 180 5.02 1.51 -9.87
CA ALA A 180 4.85 1.89 -11.26
C ALA A 180 5.44 0.83 -12.22
N ALA A 181 4.86 0.67 -13.41
CA ALA A 181 5.25 -0.40 -14.35
C ALA A 181 6.72 -0.33 -14.86
N TRP A 182 7.42 0.77 -14.64
CA TRP A 182 8.84 0.97 -14.98
C TRP A 182 9.81 0.74 -13.80
N GLN A 183 9.32 0.61 -12.57
CA GLN A 183 10.17 0.36 -11.39
C GLN A 183 10.49 -1.13 -11.27
N THR A 184 11.77 -1.42 -10.99
CA THR A 184 12.30 -2.76 -10.76
C THR A 184 11.50 -3.50 -9.69
N ALA A 185 11.10 -4.74 -10.00
CA ALA A 185 10.50 -5.63 -9.03
C ALA A 185 11.58 -6.41 -8.28
N TYR A 186 11.32 -6.72 -7.00
CA TYR A 186 12.21 -7.55 -6.17
C TYR A 186 11.40 -8.68 -5.54
N PHE A 187 12.05 -9.83 -5.38
CA PHE A 187 11.45 -11.02 -4.78
C PHE A 187 12.23 -11.46 -3.54
N ALA A 188 11.52 -11.82 -2.48
CA ALA A 188 12.06 -12.60 -1.38
C ALA A 188 11.80 -14.09 -1.63
N LEU A 189 12.86 -14.89 -1.55
CA LEU A 189 12.88 -16.34 -1.76
C LEU A 189 13.19 -17.02 -0.43
N THR A 190 12.53 -18.14 -0.14
CA THR A 190 12.92 -19.03 0.96
C THR A 190 12.58 -20.49 0.66
N ASP A 191 13.34 -21.42 1.25
CA ASP A 191 13.22 -22.85 0.96
C ASP A 191 11.87 -23.40 1.45
N LEU A 192 11.15 -24.12 0.59
CA LEU A 192 9.85 -24.70 0.92
C LEU A 192 10.05 -26.15 1.40
N GLU A 193 9.71 -26.41 2.66
CA GLU A 193 9.75 -27.76 3.20
C GLU A 193 8.59 -28.59 2.67
N SER A 194 8.83 -29.84 2.25
CA SER A 194 7.78 -30.79 1.84
C SER A 194 6.87 -31.28 2.98
N THR A 195 6.89 -30.60 4.13
CA THR A 195 6.02 -30.88 5.29
C THR A 195 4.63 -30.28 5.09
N GLU A 196 3.62 -30.79 5.78
CA GLU A 196 2.24 -30.26 5.71
C GLU A 196 2.14 -28.78 6.12
N ASN A 197 2.99 -28.34 7.05
CA ASN A 197 3.09 -26.93 7.47
C ASN A 197 4.11 -26.12 6.67
N GLY A 198 4.81 -26.69 5.70
CA GLY A 198 5.88 -26.06 4.92
C GLY A 198 5.54 -24.66 4.38
N PRO A 199 4.41 -24.48 3.66
CA PRO A 199 3.99 -23.17 3.17
C PRO A 199 3.79 -22.12 4.27
N ARG A 200 3.17 -22.52 5.39
CA ARG A 200 2.97 -21.64 6.56
C ARG A 200 4.29 -21.29 7.24
N GLN A 201 5.24 -22.24 7.33
CA GLN A 201 6.57 -21.97 7.87
C GLN A 201 7.36 -21.02 6.98
N ALA A 202 7.31 -21.19 5.66
CA ALA A 202 7.94 -20.28 4.69
C ALA A 202 7.37 -18.86 4.80
N ILE A 203 6.04 -18.70 4.83
CA ILE A 203 5.39 -17.39 5.03
C ILE A 203 5.77 -16.79 6.39
N ASN A 204 5.84 -17.58 7.47
CA ASN A 204 6.29 -17.10 8.77
C ASN A 204 7.77 -16.65 8.77
N ARG A 205 8.67 -17.35 8.06
CA ARG A 205 10.07 -16.92 7.86
C ARG A 205 10.15 -15.57 7.14
N LEU A 206 9.34 -15.37 6.10
CA LEU A 206 9.27 -14.11 5.35
C LEU A 206 8.62 -12.97 6.15
N ASN A 207 7.61 -13.26 6.98
CA ASN A 207 7.10 -12.27 7.95
C ASN A 207 8.16 -11.89 9.00
N GLY A 208 9.04 -12.81 9.38
CA GLY A 208 10.24 -12.53 10.18
C GLY A 208 11.21 -11.57 9.49
N LEU A 209 11.42 -11.71 8.18
CA LEU A 209 12.20 -10.76 7.37
C LEU A 209 11.57 -9.36 7.39
N ILE A 210 10.27 -9.23 7.10
CA ILE A 210 9.58 -7.93 7.10
C ILE A 210 9.69 -7.22 8.47
N ARG A 211 9.51 -7.99 9.55
CA ARG A 211 9.71 -7.49 10.93
C ARG A 211 11.13 -6.95 11.13
N ALA A 212 12.14 -7.69 10.69
CA ALA A 212 13.55 -7.29 10.79
C ALA A 212 13.86 -6.03 9.97
N LEU A 213 13.39 -5.94 8.73
CA LEU A 213 13.64 -4.79 7.85
C LEU A 213 13.04 -3.50 8.45
N ARG A 214 11.76 -3.52 8.86
CA ARG A 214 11.05 -2.39 9.48
C ARG A 214 11.64 -1.95 10.83
N LEU A 215 12.23 -2.89 11.58
CA LEU A 215 12.95 -2.62 12.83
C LEU A 215 14.38 -2.12 12.62
N TYR A 216 15.03 -2.48 11.50
CA TYR A 216 16.42 -2.10 11.24
C TYR A 216 16.57 -0.58 11.03
N LYS A 217 15.72 0.01 10.18
CA LYS A 217 15.71 1.45 9.83
C LYS A 217 14.35 1.89 9.27
N GLU A 218 14.25 3.20 8.98
CA GLU A 218 13.09 3.80 8.30
C GLU A 218 12.89 3.31 6.85
N GLY A 219 11.66 3.48 6.36
CA GLY A 219 11.24 3.07 5.02
C GLY A 219 10.06 2.09 5.06
N SER A 220 9.28 2.05 3.99
CA SER A 220 8.13 1.14 3.88
C SER A 220 8.49 -0.14 3.15
N VAL A 221 8.14 -1.28 3.74
CA VAL A 221 8.29 -2.59 3.11
C VAL A 221 7.18 -3.55 3.54
N GLY A 222 6.76 -4.42 2.63
CA GLY A 222 5.79 -5.49 2.85
C GLY A 222 5.96 -6.65 1.88
N LEU A 223 5.20 -7.72 2.10
CA LEU A 223 5.03 -8.79 1.11
C LEU A 223 3.84 -8.46 0.20
N GLY A 224 3.94 -8.84 -1.07
CA GLY A 224 2.80 -8.81 -1.99
C GLY A 224 1.67 -9.74 -1.51
N PRO A 225 0.43 -9.55 -1.98
CA PRO A 225 -0.73 -10.32 -1.54
C PRO A 225 -0.64 -11.83 -1.88
N PHE A 226 0.22 -12.20 -2.82
CA PHE A 226 0.38 -13.58 -3.27
C PHE A 226 1.85 -14.02 -3.31
N ALA A 227 2.09 -15.25 -2.87
CA ALA A 227 3.33 -16.00 -3.00
C ALA A 227 3.20 -17.02 -4.14
N PHE A 228 4.33 -17.38 -4.75
CA PHE A 228 4.40 -18.24 -5.92
C PHE A 228 5.43 -19.36 -5.72
N ALA A 229 5.05 -20.60 -6.02
CA ALA A 229 5.89 -21.79 -5.91
C ALA A 229 6.00 -22.49 -7.28
N PRO A 230 7.22 -22.80 -7.79
CA PRO A 230 7.39 -23.47 -9.07
C PRO A 230 7.20 -24.98 -8.90
N VAL A 231 6.08 -25.50 -9.43
CA VAL A 231 5.69 -26.92 -9.31
C VAL A 231 6.00 -27.70 -10.60
N GLY A 232 6.99 -27.23 -11.37
CA GLY A 232 7.40 -27.77 -12.67
C GLY A 232 7.95 -26.68 -13.61
N GLU A 233 8.43 -27.08 -14.78
CA GLU A 233 9.23 -26.26 -15.71
C GLU A 233 8.60 -24.93 -16.15
N SER A 234 7.26 -24.80 -16.15
CA SER A 234 6.57 -23.56 -16.49
C SER A 234 5.27 -23.37 -15.68
N SER A 235 5.17 -24.01 -14.51
CA SER A 235 3.91 -24.21 -13.79
C SER A 235 4.00 -23.70 -12.36
N TRP A 236 3.30 -22.60 -12.07
CA TRP A 236 3.37 -21.90 -10.78
C TRP A 236 2.08 -22.09 -9.99
N ARG A 237 2.20 -22.48 -8.71
CA ARG A 237 1.08 -22.39 -7.75
C ARG A 237 1.15 -21.09 -6.98
N ARG A 238 -0.04 -20.54 -6.72
CA ARG A 238 -0.28 -19.29 -6.00
C ARG A 238 -0.75 -19.59 -4.57
N ILE A 239 -0.25 -18.84 -3.60
CA ILE A 239 -0.68 -18.88 -2.18
C ILE A 239 -1.02 -17.45 -1.77
N GLU A 240 -2.04 -17.27 -0.95
CA GLU A 240 -2.25 -15.99 -0.27
C GLU A 240 -1.19 -15.81 0.84
N THR A 241 -0.55 -14.64 0.90
CA THR A 241 0.36 -14.32 2.02
C THR A 241 -0.40 -13.93 3.28
N ALA A 242 -1.65 -13.46 3.13
CA ALA A 242 -2.50 -12.90 4.17
C ALA A 242 -1.84 -11.73 4.95
N VAL A 243 -1.04 -10.93 4.26
CA VAL A 243 -0.32 -9.76 4.81
C VAL A 243 -1.03 -8.47 4.42
N SER A 244 -1.11 -7.52 5.35
CA SER A 244 -1.61 -6.16 5.13
C SER A 244 -0.78 -5.44 4.04
N PRO A 245 -1.39 -4.64 3.15
CA PRO A 245 -0.61 -3.80 2.24
C PRO A 245 0.30 -2.87 3.06
N SER A 246 1.57 -2.75 2.67
CA SER A 246 2.47 -1.79 3.29
C SER A 246 2.10 -0.36 2.92
N ARG A 247 2.35 0.57 3.85
CA ARG A 247 2.25 2.02 3.64
C ARG A 247 2.95 2.48 2.35
N SER A 248 2.50 3.57 1.74
CA SER A 248 3.20 4.19 0.60
C SER A 248 4.58 4.74 1.02
N GLY A 249 5.60 4.48 0.21
CA GLY A 249 7.00 4.83 0.47
C GLY A 249 7.95 3.79 -0.10
N SER A 250 9.26 3.98 0.11
CA SER A 250 10.28 2.99 -0.25
C SER A 250 11.17 2.61 0.94
N TYR A 251 11.85 1.46 0.81
CA TYR A 251 12.88 0.96 1.71
C TYR A 251 14.08 0.54 0.84
N PHE A 252 15.22 1.20 1.01
CA PHE A 252 16.39 1.04 0.15
C PHE A 252 17.53 0.31 0.89
N LEU A 253 17.86 -0.93 0.50
CA LEU A 253 18.93 -1.73 1.13
C LEU A 253 20.27 -1.58 0.37
N ILE A 254 21.36 -1.32 1.11
CA ILE A 254 22.73 -1.36 0.56
C ILE A 254 23.53 -2.56 1.09
N GLU A 255 24.50 -3.02 0.31
CA GLU A 255 25.32 -4.22 0.60
C GLU A 255 26.01 -4.16 1.98
N SER A 256 26.47 -2.98 2.41
CA SER A 256 27.14 -2.76 3.70
C SER A 256 26.22 -2.81 4.93
N GLU A 257 24.90 -2.92 4.75
CA GLU A 257 23.94 -3.12 5.84
C GLU A 257 23.64 -4.59 6.12
N VAL A 258 23.94 -5.48 5.16
CA VAL A 258 23.53 -6.90 5.15
C VAL A 258 24.07 -7.66 6.37
N GLU A 259 25.30 -7.38 6.80
CA GLU A 259 25.90 -8.01 7.99
C GLU A 259 25.12 -7.67 9.28
N LYS A 260 24.77 -6.39 9.47
CA LYS A 260 24.02 -5.92 10.65
C LYS A 260 22.55 -6.33 10.62
N LEU A 261 21.95 -6.39 9.43
CA LEU A 261 20.61 -6.94 9.25
C LEU A 261 20.57 -8.42 9.62
N ASN A 262 21.59 -9.19 9.24
CA ASN A 262 21.70 -10.60 9.65
C ASN A 262 21.89 -10.77 11.16
N GLU A 263 22.67 -9.90 11.83
CA GLU A 263 22.78 -9.88 13.30
C GLU A 263 21.42 -9.61 13.98
N LEU A 264 20.63 -8.67 13.45
CA LEU A 264 19.27 -8.39 13.93
C LEU A 264 18.33 -9.59 13.71
N ILE A 265 18.35 -10.24 12.54
CA ILE A 265 17.52 -11.42 12.26
C ILE A 265 17.88 -12.59 13.17
N VAL A 266 19.17 -12.84 13.44
CA VAL A 266 19.62 -13.86 14.42
C VAL A 266 19.21 -13.50 15.84
N SER A 267 19.13 -12.22 16.18
CA SER A 267 18.73 -11.77 17.51
C SER A 267 17.22 -11.86 17.73
N LEU A 268 16.41 -11.60 16.69
CA LEU A 268 14.94 -11.78 16.71
C LEU A 268 14.49 -13.23 16.94
N THR A 269 15.32 -14.23 16.67
CA THR A 269 14.98 -15.65 16.91
C THR A 269 15.35 -16.15 18.32
N ARG A 270 15.90 -15.29 19.19
CA ARG A 270 16.26 -15.65 20.57
C ARG A 270 15.06 -15.50 21.51
N GLU A 271 14.77 -16.55 22.28
CA GLU A 271 13.78 -16.48 23.36
C GLU A 271 14.23 -15.48 24.44
N SER A 272 13.31 -14.62 24.88
CA SER A 272 13.54 -13.62 25.93
C SER A 272 12.74 -13.96 27.19
N PRO A 273 13.28 -13.75 28.41
CA PRO A 273 12.50 -13.88 29.66
C PRO A 273 11.27 -12.95 29.73
N ALA A 274 11.21 -11.92 28.89
CA ALA A 274 10.08 -11.00 28.76
C ALA A 274 9.29 -11.18 27.44
N ALA A 275 9.36 -12.37 26.83
CA ALA A 275 8.80 -12.69 25.51
C ALA A 275 7.43 -12.09 25.25
N ASP A 276 6.41 -12.41 26.05
CA ASP A 276 5.02 -11.99 25.86
C ASP A 276 4.86 -10.46 25.66
N ARG A 277 5.61 -9.65 26.42
CA ARG A 277 5.55 -8.19 26.35
C ARG A 277 6.32 -7.64 25.17
N MET A 278 7.48 -8.24 24.86
CA MET A 278 8.31 -7.87 23.72
C MET A 278 7.65 -8.26 22.39
N GLU A 279 7.02 -9.43 22.30
CA GLU A 279 6.23 -9.86 21.15
C GLU A 279 5.00 -8.97 20.95
N PHE A 280 4.29 -8.62 22.03
CA PHE A 280 3.20 -7.63 21.95
C PHE A 280 3.72 -6.27 21.47
N ALA A 281 4.82 -5.76 22.03
CA ALA A 281 5.41 -4.48 21.64
C ALA A 281 5.82 -4.46 20.15
N GLN A 282 6.52 -5.49 19.69
CA GLN A 282 6.86 -5.67 18.27
C GLN A 282 5.60 -5.76 17.39
N THR A 283 4.58 -6.49 17.83
CA THR A 283 3.32 -6.65 17.07
C THR A 283 2.56 -5.33 16.95
N ARG A 284 2.49 -4.53 18.03
CA ARG A 284 1.92 -3.17 17.97
C ARG A 284 2.73 -2.26 17.04
N PHE A 285 4.06 -2.31 17.07
CA PHE A 285 4.91 -1.59 16.13
C PHE A 285 4.65 -1.99 14.66
N GLN A 286 4.49 -3.29 14.36
CA GLN A 286 4.14 -3.74 13.00
C GLN A 286 2.81 -3.18 12.50
N TYR A 287 1.78 -3.15 13.35
CA TYR A 287 0.49 -2.54 12.99
C TYR A 287 0.59 -1.03 12.73
N GLY A 288 1.48 -0.33 13.43
CA GLY A 288 1.81 1.07 13.15
C GLY A 288 2.42 1.25 11.76
N CYS A 289 3.41 0.41 11.40
CA CYS A 289 4.01 0.39 10.05
C CYS A 289 3.04 -0.01 8.92
N GLU A 290 1.86 -0.57 9.25
CA GLU A 290 0.82 -0.99 8.30
C GLU A 290 -0.30 0.05 8.14
N ARG A 291 -0.28 1.15 8.91
CA ARG A 291 -1.19 2.28 8.66
C ARG A 291 -0.70 3.11 7.48
N GLU A 292 -1.63 3.61 6.67
CA GLU A 292 -1.30 4.55 5.58
C GLU A 292 -0.86 5.94 6.14
N ASN A 293 -1.57 6.40 7.17
CA ASN A 293 -1.39 7.68 7.84
C ASN A 293 -0.55 7.52 9.14
N PRO A 294 0.56 8.27 9.32
CA PRO A 294 1.35 8.27 10.56
C PRO A 294 0.56 8.62 11.82
N ILE A 295 -0.44 9.50 11.72
CA ILE A 295 -1.19 9.97 12.89
C ILE A 295 -2.04 8.83 13.46
N ASP A 296 -2.63 7.99 12.61
CA ASP A 296 -3.36 6.78 13.03
C ASP A 296 -2.43 5.70 13.60
N ALA A 297 -1.15 5.70 13.18
CA ALA A 297 -0.11 4.82 13.70
C ALA A 297 0.41 5.23 15.09
N LEU A 298 0.22 6.49 15.52
CA LEU A 298 0.75 7.01 16.78
C LEU A 298 0.35 6.15 17.98
N SER A 299 -0.93 5.76 18.07
CA SER A 299 -1.45 4.90 19.14
C SER A 299 -0.86 3.48 19.10
N ASP A 300 -0.50 2.98 17.92
CA ASP A 300 0.16 1.69 17.75
C ASP A 300 1.63 1.76 18.23
N HIS A 301 2.35 2.81 17.85
CA HIS A 301 3.74 3.05 18.28
C HIS A 301 3.87 3.38 19.78
N LEU A 302 2.99 4.23 20.34
CA LEU A 302 2.99 4.53 21.78
C LEU A 302 2.63 3.30 22.62
N LEU A 303 1.73 2.42 22.14
CA LEU A 303 1.46 1.15 22.82
C LEU A 303 2.62 0.16 22.70
N ALA A 304 3.45 0.23 21.66
CA ALA A 304 4.72 -0.51 21.62
C ALA A 304 5.70 -0.02 22.70
N ILE A 305 5.91 1.30 22.81
CA ILE A 305 6.78 1.91 23.84
C ILE A 305 6.28 1.61 25.26
N ARG A 306 4.96 1.69 25.49
CA ARG A 306 4.35 1.34 26.79
C ARG A 306 4.52 -0.14 27.15
N ALA A 307 4.49 -1.04 26.17
CA ALA A 307 4.67 -2.46 26.40
C ALA A 307 6.14 -2.84 26.64
N SER A 308 7.08 -2.24 25.91
CA SER A 308 8.51 -2.44 26.13
C SER A 308 8.98 -1.87 27.47
N LEU A 309 8.39 -0.77 27.94
CA LEU A 309 8.59 -0.16 29.26
C LEU A 309 7.54 -0.61 30.31
N GLY A 310 6.79 -1.68 30.02
CA GLY A 310 5.71 -2.19 30.87
C GLY A 310 6.20 -3.25 31.86
N GLY A 311 6.71 -2.85 33.02
CA GLY A 311 7.23 -3.78 34.02
C GLY A 311 7.65 -3.10 35.33
N GLU A 312 8.06 -3.89 36.32
CA GLU A 312 8.59 -3.35 37.57
C GLU A 312 9.93 -2.64 37.34
N GLY A 313 9.98 -1.37 37.74
CA GLY A 313 11.18 -0.55 37.86
C GLY A 313 11.71 -0.53 39.30
N VAL A 314 12.82 0.14 39.51
CA VAL A 314 13.36 0.47 40.84
C VAL A 314 12.62 1.67 41.44
N PHE A 315 12.21 2.63 40.59
CA PHE A 315 11.49 3.85 40.96
C PHE A 315 10.36 4.17 39.97
N ASP A 316 9.32 4.88 40.44
CA ASP A 316 8.15 5.23 39.63
C ASP A 316 8.41 6.45 38.72
N ALA A 317 9.33 6.27 37.76
CA ALA A 317 9.68 7.29 36.78
C ALA A 317 8.59 7.39 35.68
N PRO A 318 8.17 8.61 35.27
CA PRO A 318 7.15 8.77 34.24
C PRO A 318 7.62 8.23 32.90
N LEU A 319 6.66 7.72 32.10
CA LEU A 319 6.93 7.07 30.81
C LEU A 319 7.79 7.92 29.88
N ALA A 320 7.53 9.23 29.80
CA ALA A 320 8.28 10.16 28.97
C ALA A 320 9.77 10.27 29.35
N ALA A 321 10.08 10.25 30.65
CA ALA A 321 11.47 10.27 31.11
C ALA A 321 12.19 8.94 30.81
N ARG A 322 11.53 7.80 31.06
CA ARG A 322 12.10 6.48 30.75
C ARG A 322 12.29 6.27 29.24
N ALA A 323 11.35 6.71 28.41
CA ALA A 323 11.49 6.60 26.96
C ALA A 323 12.60 7.53 26.44
N ALA A 324 12.62 8.81 26.85
CA ALA A 324 13.66 9.75 26.46
C ALA A 324 15.07 9.26 26.82
N ALA A 325 15.26 8.72 28.03
CA ALA A 325 16.53 8.16 28.49
C ALA A 325 17.06 7.04 27.59
N LEU A 326 16.18 6.17 27.05
CA LEU A 326 16.58 5.15 26.07
C LEU A 326 16.77 5.71 24.66
N ILE A 327 15.97 6.68 24.22
CA ILE A 327 16.05 7.28 22.87
C ILE A 327 17.39 8.01 22.66
N THR A 328 17.91 8.66 23.69
CA THR A 328 19.08 9.54 23.59
C THR A 328 20.34 8.99 24.28
N GLY A 329 20.19 7.99 25.14
CA GLY A 329 21.21 7.57 26.09
C GLY A 329 21.52 8.62 27.18
N ASN A 330 20.68 9.65 27.33
CA ASN A 330 20.91 10.77 28.27
C ASN A 330 19.59 11.34 28.82
N ALA A 331 19.42 11.29 30.14
CA ALA A 331 18.24 11.82 30.82
C ALA A 331 18.06 13.35 30.67
N ASP A 332 19.16 14.08 30.46
CA ASP A 332 19.16 15.54 30.46
C ASP A 332 18.59 16.15 29.16
N ASP A 333 18.26 15.34 28.14
CA ASP A 333 17.54 15.83 26.96
C ASP A 333 16.05 16.04 27.25
N LEU A 334 15.78 17.19 27.88
CA LEU A 334 14.44 17.70 28.15
C LEU A 334 13.58 17.77 26.87
N ARG A 335 14.16 17.99 25.67
CA ARG A 335 13.38 18.08 24.42
C ARG A 335 12.82 16.73 23.99
N SER A 336 13.58 15.65 24.16
CA SER A 336 13.07 14.30 23.87
C SER A 336 12.01 13.89 24.89
N ARG A 337 12.15 14.28 26.17
CA ARG A 337 11.08 14.10 27.18
C ARG A 337 9.82 14.89 26.82
N GLU A 338 9.97 16.18 26.49
CA GLU A 338 8.89 17.06 26.06
C GLU A 338 8.17 16.52 24.82
N ARG A 339 8.87 15.96 23.83
CA ARG A 339 8.21 15.33 22.67
C ARG A 339 7.41 14.08 23.00
N VAL A 340 7.84 13.25 23.95
CA VAL A 340 7.02 12.12 24.39
C VAL A 340 5.78 12.63 25.14
N GLU A 341 5.90 13.72 25.91
CA GLU A 341 4.74 14.37 26.55
C GLU A 341 3.76 14.93 25.50
N LEU A 342 4.24 15.66 24.48
CA LEU A 342 3.41 16.15 23.36
C LEU A 342 2.78 15.02 22.54
N ALA A 343 3.45 13.88 22.39
CA ALA A 343 2.91 12.69 21.73
C ALA A 343 1.78 12.03 22.52
N LEU A 344 1.89 11.99 23.86
CA LEU A 344 0.86 11.48 24.75
C LEU A 344 -0.39 12.39 24.74
N ASP A 345 -0.19 13.71 24.73
CA ASP A 345 -1.28 14.69 24.59
C ASP A 345 -1.99 14.55 23.23
N LEU A 346 -1.22 14.43 22.13
CA LEU A 346 -1.75 14.20 20.78
C LEU A 346 -2.57 12.90 20.69
N GLU A 347 -2.07 11.79 21.25
CA GLU A 347 -2.83 10.54 21.31
C GLU A 347 -4.14 10.69 22.09
N GLN A 348 -4.12 11.41 23.21
CA GLN A 348 -5.32 11.65 24.02
C GLN A 348 -6.36 12.51 23.27
N SER A 349 -5.95 13.50 22.50
CA SER A 349 -6.84 14.25 21.60
C SER A 349 -7.42 13.38 20.48
N LEU A 350 -6.61 12.53 19.83
CA LEU A 350 -7.10 11.58 18.82
C LEU A 350 -8.12 10.58 19.41
N ILE A 351 -7.89 10.09 20.63
CA ILE A 351 -8.84 9.24 21.38
C ILE A 351 -10.15 9.98 21.70
N ASN A 352 -10.10 11.29 21.90
CA ASN A 352 -11.29 12.14 22.09
C ASN A 352 -12.02 12.46 20.76
N GLY A 353 -11.44 12.12 19.61
CA GLY A 353 -11.97 12.44 18.28
C GLY A 353 -11.57 13.83 17.76
N GLU A 354 -10.52 14.43 18.31
CA GLU A 354 -9.99 15.74 17.88
C GLU A 354 -8.89 15.56 16.81
N ASP A 355 -9.12 16.12 15.62
CA ASP A 355 -8.12 16.17 14.55
C ASP A 355 -7.18 17.38 14.75
N LEU A 356 -6.03 17.14 15.40
CA LEU A 356 -5.01 18.15 15.65
C LEU A 356 -3.89 18.07 14.63
N THR A 357 -3.74 19.13 13.83
CA THR A 357 -2.63 19.25 12.85
C THR A 357 -1.29 19.61 13.49
N SER A 358 -1.28 20.15 14.70
CA SER A 358 -0.08 20.50 15.48
C SER A 358 -0.35 20.50 16.98
N VAL A 359 0.68 20.17 17.76
CA VAL A 359 0.66 20.12 19.24
C VAL A 359 1.99 20.68 19.76
N GLY A 360 1.95 21.54 20.78
CA GLY A 360 3.15 22.23 21.30
C GLY A 360 3.85 23.20 20.33
N GLY A 361 3.37 23.32 19.08
CA GLY A 361 4.03 24.06 18.00
C GLY A 361 4.79 23.20 16.99
N GLU A 362 4.94 21.88 17.24
CA GLU A 362 5.40 20.91 16.25
C GLU A 362 4.20 20.29 15.51
N SER A 363 4.37 19.79 14.27
CA SER A 363 3.25 19.17 13.54
C SER A 363 2.96 17.76 14.04
N ALA A 364 1.68 17.36 14.04
CA ALA A 364 1.28 16.03 14.46
C ALA A 364 1.92 14.91 13.61
N THR A 365 2.11 15.16 12.32
CA THR A 365 2.84 14.29 11.40
C THR A 365 4.32 14.11 11.76
N TYR A 366 4.98 15.18 12.23
CA TYR A 366 6.38 15.13 12.65
C TYR A 366 6.53 14.38 13.98
N ILE A 367 5.65 14.67 14.95
CA ILE A 367 5.60 13.96 16.23
C ILE A 367 5.37 12.45 15.99
N ALA A 368 4.41 12.08 15.14
CA ALA A 368 4.13 10.69 14.82
C ALA A 368 5.32 9.96 14.17
N ALA A 369 6.02 10.59 13.22
CA ALA A 369 7.21 10.03 12.59
C ALA A 369 8.40 9.92 13.56
N TRP A 370 8.56 10.90 14.46
CA TRP A 370 9.59 10.85 15.51
C TRP A 370 9.31 9.76 16.55
N VAL A 371 8.03 9.51 16.89
CA VAL A 371 7.63 8.41 17.77
C VAL A 371 7.78 7.04 17.08
N GLU A 372 7.53 6.95 15.77
CA GLU A 372 7.83 5.74 14.98
C GLU A 372 9.32 5.36 15.08
N ASP A 373 10.22 6.30 14.81
CA ASP A 373 11.67 6.02 14.88
C ASP A 373 12.18 5.81 16.31
N SER A 374 11.59 6.51 17.28
CA SER A 374 11.86 6.28 18.71
C SER A 374 11.45 4.87 19.16
N ALA A 375 10.27 4.39 18.73
CA ALA A 375 9.80 3.03 18.98
C ALA A 375 10.69 1.99 18.28
N ARG A 376 11.05 2.25 17.01
CA ARG A 376 11.99 1.43 16.24
C ARG A 376 13.32 1.29 16.97
N HIS A 377 13.91 2.40 17.41
CA HIS A 377 15.18 2.41 18.13
C HIS A 377 15.11 1.62 19.44
N ILE A 378 14.14 1.91 20.31
CA ILE A 378 13.97 1.19 21.59
C ILE A 378 13.84 -0.32 21.36
N LEU A 379 13.03 -0.74 20.39
CA LEU A 379 12.84 -2.16 20.07
C LEU A 379 14.08 -2.81 19.45
N ARG A 380 14.78 -2.13 18.55
CA ARG A 380 15.99 -2.65 17.88
C ARG A 380 17.11 -2.89 18.89
N GLU A 381 17.44 -1.89 19.71
CA GLU A 381 18.52 -2.03 20.70
C GLU A 381 18.15 -3.02 21.82
N ALA A 382 16.86 -3.15 22.17
CA ALA A 382 16.38 -4.20 23.07
C ALA A 382 16.52 -5.61 22.48
N VAL A 383 16.22 -5.80 21.19
CA VAL A 383 16.38 -7.09 20.49
C VAL A 383 17.86 -7.47 20.34
N LEU A 384 18.74 -6.51 20.05
CA LEU A 384 20.19 -6.71 20.07
C LEU A 384 20.74 -7.00 21.49
N GLY A 385 19.94 -6.71 22.53
CA GLY A 385 20.26 -6.99 23.93
C GLY A 385 21.06 -5.88 24.63
N HIS A 386 21.22 -4.71 24.00
CA HIS A 386 22.00 -3.60 24.54
C HIS A 386 21.40 -3.01 25.84
N TYR A 387 20.08 -3.09 26.02
CA TYR A 387 19.37 -2.73 27.26
C TYR A 387 19.19 -3.89 28.26
N GLY A 388 19.81 -5.05 28.01
CA GLY A 388 19.67 -6.23 28.85
C GLY A 388 18.23 -6.77 28.92
N ALA A 389 17.89 -7.44 30.02
CA ALA A 389 16.65 -8.22 30.14
C ALA A 389 15.43 -7.44 30.69
N ASN A 390 15.61 -6.21 31.20
CA ASN A 390 14.52 -5.35 31.66
C ASN A 390 14.83 -3.88 31.31
N LEU A 391 14.12 -3.36 30.31
CA LEU A 391 14.32 -2.00 29.79
C LEU A 391 14.03 -0.91 30.82
N ASN A 392 13.19 -1.16 31.85
CA ASN A 392 12.95 -0.18 32.90
C ASN A 392 14.18 0.00 33.80
N ILE A 393 14.90 -1.09 34.12
CA ILE A 393 16.15 -0.99 34.87
C ILE A 393 17.20 -0.25 34.03
N ALA A 394 17.32 -0.54 32.72
CA ALA A 394 18.24 0.20 31.85
C ALA A 394 17.87 1.68 31.69
N ALA A 395 16.59 2.01 31.56
CA ALA A 395 16.12 3.39 31.49
C ALA A 395 16.41 4.14 32.80
N GLU A 396 16.13 3.52 33.95
CA GLU A 396 16.35 4.12 35.27
C GLU A 396 17.83 4.18 35.66
N GLU A 397 18.65 3.23 35.23
CA GLU A 397 20.11 3.30 35.36
C GLU A 397 20.68 4.47 34.54
N THR A 398 20.15 4.74 33.35
CA THR A 398 20.47 5.96 32.58
C THR A 398 19.98 7.23 33.30
N LEU A 399 18.75 7.25 33.82
CA LEU A 399 18.23 8.39 34.62
C LEU A 399 19.11 8.70 35.84
N ILE A 400 19.53 7.66 36.58
CA ILE A 400 20.41 7.78 37.75
C ILE A 400 21.81 8.23 37.34
N THR A 401 22.37 7.66 36.26
CA THR A 401 23.72 7.98 35.79
C THR A 401 23.82 9.43 35.31
N SER A 402 22.91 9.88 34.44
CA SER A 402 22.83 11.29 34.03
C SER A 402 22.64 12.21 35.24
N GLY A 403 21.66 11.90 36.11
CA GLY A 403 21.38 12.71 37.31
C GLY A 403 22.56 12.84 38.28
N LEU A 404 23.38 11.78 38.42
CA LEU A 404 24.63 11.84 39.17
C LEU A 404 25.67 12.72 38.47
N THR A 405 25.85 12.61 37.15
CA THR A 405 26.80 13.45 36.41
C THR A 405 26.40 14.93 36.38
N ALA A 406 25.10 15.24 36.35
CA ALA A 406 24.58 16.59 36.52
C ALA A 406 24.83 17.12 37.95
N GLY A 407 24.72 16.23 38.96
CA GLY A 407 25.01 16.53 40.37
C GLY A 407 26.48 16.81 40.69
N GLU A 408 27.43 16.30 39.89
CA GLU A 408 28.85 16.66 39.99
C GLU A 408 29.16 18.05 39.37
N GLY A 409 28.16 18.71 38.79
CA GLY A 409 28.23 20.07 38.25
C GLY A 409 28.42 21.15 39.32
N ILE A 410 29.67 21.63 39.46
CA ILE A 410 30.07 22.83 40.23
C ILE A 410 29.97 22.67 41.76
N VAL A 411 31.05 22.13 42.35
CA VAL A 411 31.36 22.08 43.79
C VAL A 411 31.52 23.48 44.45
N GLY A 412 31.13 24.56 43.77
CA GLY A 412 31.23 25.95 44.25
C GLY A 412 29.96 26.55 44.86
N THR A 413 28.78 25.96 44.64
CA THR A 413 27.51 26.72 44.80
C THR A 413 26.33 25.98 45.44
N ILE A 414 26.57 24.88 46.16
CA ILE A 414 25.53 24.23 46.99
C ILE A 414 26.03 24.14 48.44
N GLY A 415 25.25 24.66 49.38
CA GLY A 415 25.61 24.78 50.81
C GLY A 415 25.57 26.21 51.38
N SER A 416 25.01 27.20 50.67
CA SER A 416 25.00 28.61 51.10
C SER A 416 23.65 29.34 50.94
N THR A 417 22.52 28.65 51.14
CA THR A 417 21.26 29.29 51.59
C THR A 417 20.25 28.29 52.16
N ALA A 418 19.55 28.71 53.22
CA ALA A 418 18.28 28.19 53.77
C ALA A 418 18.26 26.89 54.62
N GLU A 419 17.32 26.91 55.58
CA GLU A 419 16.69 25.81 56.33
C GLU A 419 17.47 25.04 57.42
N TRP A 420 18.62 25.55 57.90
CA TRP A 420 19.13 25.21 59.24
C TRP A 420 19.57 26.44 60.03
N ASP A 421 18.67 27.42 60.17
CA ASP A 421 18.88 28.56 61.07
C ASP A 421 18.92 28.11 62.53
N ALA A 422 20.03 28.43 63.21
CA ALA A 422 20.17 28.21 64.65
C ALA A 422 19.32 29.23 65.41
N ILE A 423 18.41 28.74 66.26
CA ILE A 423 17.52 29.57 67.08
C ILE A 423 18.35 30.52 67.97
N PRO A 424 18.23 31.85 67.83
CA PRO A 424 18.82 32.79 68.77
C PRO A 424 18.00 32.85 70.06
N GLU A 425 18.66 32.90 71.22
CA GLU A 425 17.97 33.23 72.47
C GLU A 425 17.58 34.72 72.51
N PRO A 426 16.46 35.09 73.15
CA PRO A 426 15.93 36.45 73.08
C PRO A 426 16.57 37.40 74.11
N GLU A 427 17.10 38.53 73.64
CA GLU A 427 17.47 39.66 74.50
C GLU A 427 16.64 40.93 74.20
N GLU A 428 16.27 41.58 75.30
CA GLU A 428 15.29 42.64 75.57
C GLU A 428 15.14 43.82 74.58
N GLU A 429 13.90 44.32 74.44
CA GLU A 429 13.59 45.64 73.83
C GLU A 429 14.19 46.79 74.67
N PRO A 430 14.47 47.95 74.04
CA PRO A 430 13.58 49.08 74.33
C PRO A 430 13.17 49.92 73.11
N ALA A 431 11.97 50.51 73.18
CA ALA A 431 11.30 51.18 72.06
C ALA A 431 11.72 52.64 71.80
N ALA A 432 11.58 53.09 70.54
CA ALA A 432 11.45 54.51 70.17
C ALA A 432 10.73 54.71 68.82
N GLU A 433 9.54 55.32 68.86
CA GLU A 433 8.87 56.02 67.76
C GLU A 433 8.69 57.51 68.15
N PRO A 434 8.28 58.45 67.27
CA PRO A 434 8.15 58.41 65.81
C PRO A 434 8.94 59.55 65.12
N VAL A 435 8.79 59.72 63.80
CA VAL A 435 8.48 60.98 63.06
C VAL A 435 8.34 60.64 61.57
N ALA A 436 7.49 61.37 60.84
CA ALA A 436 7.35 61.26 59.38
C ALA A 436 7.34 62.65 58.72
N GLU A 437 7.95 62.78 57.53
CA GLU A 437 7.32 63.38 56.33
C GLU A 437 8.22 63.32 55.07
N GLU A 438 7.60 62.87 53.96
CA GLU A 438 7.66 63.35 52.57
C GLU A 438 8.98 63.78 51.85
N GLY A 439 9.18 63.28 50.61
CA GLY A 439 9.69 64.11 49.50
C GLY A 439 10.80 63.55 48.57
N ALA A 440 10.44 63.26 47.30
CA ALA A 440 11.30 63.19 46.09
C ALA A 440 12.46 62.13 46.05
N ASP A 441 12.94 61.65 44.90
CA ASP A 441 12.47 61.67 43.50
C ASP A 441 13.07 60.44 42.76
N ILE A 442 12.34 59.82 41.82
CA ILE A 442 12.88 58.73 40.97
C ILE A 442 12.45 58.92 39.50
N HIS A 443 13.41 59.24 38.63
CA HIS A 443 13.16 59.40 37.20
C HIS A 443 13.07 58.06 36.46
N ILE A 444 11.89 57.76 35.89
CA ILE A 444 11.69 56.64 34.96
C ILE A 444 11.66 57.19 33.52
N PHE A 445 12.68 56.89 32.73
CA PHE A 445 12.71 57.22 31.30
C PHE A 445 12.36 56.00 30.42
N LYS A 446 11.21 56.10 29.75
CA LYS A 446 10.96 55.56 28.40
C LYS A 446 10.73 56.80 27.50
N PRO A 447 11.12 56.80 26.21
CA PRO A 447 10.10 56.46 25.21
C PRO A 447 10.57 55.91 23.84
N ARG A 448 9.63 55.22 23.18
CA ARG A 448 9.27 55.24 21.74
C ARG A 448 10.31 55.01 20.62
N VAL A 449 9.99 53.94 19.88
CA VAL A 449 9.95 53.83 18.41
C VAL A 449 9.53 55.13 17.69
N ILE A 450 10.29 55.49 16.65
CA ILE A 450 9.86 56.28 15.46
C ILE A 450 10.55 55.64 14.24
N GLY A 451 9.97 55.69 13.04
CA GLY A 451 10.56 55.16 11.81
C GLY A 451 10.40 56.09 10.59
N GLY A 452 11.23 55.87 9.56
CA GLY A 452 11.32 56.71 8.34
C GLY A 452 12.20 57.96 8.53
N THR A 453 12.99 58.43 7.56
CA THR A 453 12.99 58.23 6.09
C THR A 453 14.35 58.66 5.46
N SER A 454 14.53 58.38 4.16
CA SER A 454 15.49 59.04 3.23
C SER A 454 17.00 58.71 3.33
N VAL A 455 17.43 57.80 2.44
CA VAL A 455 18.48 58.00 1.42
C VAL A 455 19.46 59.18 1.62
N ASP A 456 20.76 58.88 1.74
CA ASP A 456 21.73 59.17 0.65
C ASP A 456 22.99 58.28 0.71
N SER A 457 23.87 58.39 -0.30
CA SER A 457 24.78 57.33 -0.79
C SER A 457 26.26 57.57 -0.49
N VAL A 458 26.99 56.56 0.02
CA VAL A 458 28.46 56.37 -0.15
C VAL A 458 28.77 54.86 -0.15
N GLU A 459 29.79 54.46 -0.93
CA GLU A 459 30.27 53.07 -1.10
C GLU A 459 31.35 52.69 -0.06
N ASP A 460 31.37 51.43 0.40
CA ASP A 460 32.60 50.63 0.66
C ASP A 460 32.22 49.15 0.97
N PRO A 461 33.15 48.16 0.88
CA PRO A 461 32.82 46.90 0.20
C PRO A 461 33.13 45.64 1.02
N LEU A 462 32.11 44.85 1.40
CA LEU A 462 32.34 43.62 2.18
C LEU A 462 31.30 42.49 1.97
N PHE A 463 30.76 42.35 0.76
CA PHE A 463 30.08 41.12 0.34
C PHE A 463 30.68 40.56 -0.95
N GLY A 464 30.87 39.24 -0.99
CA GLY A 464 31.58 38.54 -2.06
C GLY A 464 30.80 38.53 -3.37
N ILE A 465 31.54 38.55 -4.48
CA ILE A 465 31.00 38.39 -5.84
C ILE A 465 30.35 37.00 -5.93
N VAL A 466 29.04 36.96 -6.19
CA VAL A 466 28.37 35.75 -6.67
C VAL A 466 28.80 35.54 -8.13
N PRO A 467 29.40 34.39 -8.51
CA PRO A 467 29.76 34.14 -9.90
C PRO A 467 28.50 34.07 -10.77
N GLU A 468 28.45 34.91 -11.81
CA GLU A 468 27.36 34.91 -12.78
C GLU A 468 27.42 33.62 -13.62
N PHE A 469 26.43 32.74 -13.44
CA PHE A 469 26.44 31.38 -13.98
C PHE A 469 26.17 31.40 -15.49
N GLN A 470 27.23 31.43 -16.30
CA GLN A 470 27.10 31.26 -17.74
C GLN A 470 26.64 29.83 -18.05
N PRO A 471 25.53 29.62 -18.77
CA PRO A 471 25.10 28.28 -19.15
C PRO A 471 26.11 27.69 -20.16
N GLU A 472 26.71 26.56 -19.80
CA GLU A 472 27.58 25.82 -20.71
C GLU A 472 26.78 25.34 -21.94
N PRO A 473 27.38 25.33 -23.15
CA PRO A 473 26.69 24.84 -24.34
C PRO A 473 26.42 23.34 -24.21
N ILE A 474 25.13 22.97 -24.25
CA ILE A 474 24.69 21.58 -24.22
C ILE A 474 25.37 20.83 -25.37
N PRO A 475 26.10 19.72 -25.11
CA PRO A 475 26.70 18.93 -26.18
C PRO A 475 25.60 18.29 -27.03
N GLU A 476 25.67 18.48 -28.35
CA GLU A 476 24.73 17.85 -29.28
C GLU A 476 24.78 16.32 -29.13
N ALA A 477 23.65 15.72 -28.77
CA ALA A 477 23.54 14.27 -28.71
C ALA A 477 23.76 13.67 -30.11
N PRO A 478 24.60 12.63 -30.26
CA PRO A 478 24.82 12.01 -31.56
C PRO A 478 23.51 11.40 -32.06
N LEU A 479 22.98 11.93 -33.16
CA LEU A 479 21.80 11.41 -33.85
C LEU A 479 22.06 9.98 -34.32
N GLN A 480 21.68 9.00 -33.51
CA GLN A 480 21.64 7.61 -33.94
C GLN A 480 20.49 7.46 -34.95
N PRO A 481 20.74 6.93 -36.16
CA PRO A 481 19.67 6.69 -37.12
C PRO A 481 18.72 5.63 -36.56
N MET A 482 17.43 5.97 -36.51
CA MET A 482 16.37 5.06 -36.07
C MET A 482 16.36 3.79 -36.94
N PRO A 483 16.20 2.58 -36.36
CA PRO A 483 16.11 1.36 -37.15
C PRO A 483 14.87 1.37 -38.06
N GLU A 484 15.05 0.94 -39.31
CA GLU A 484 14.06 1.00 -40.38
C GLU A 484 12.88 0.03 -40.17
N ILE A 485 11.89 0.42 -39.35
CA ILE A 485 10.64 -0.34 -39.13
C ILE A 485 9.94 -0.68 -40.47
N GLU A 486 10.06 0.18 -41.47
CA GLU A 486 9.45 0.02 -42.80
C GLU A 486 9.89 -1.26 -43.52
N ARG A 487 11.12 -1.75 -43.31
CA ARG A 487 11.59 -3.01 -43.92
C ARG A 487 11.00 -4.26 -43.25
N ALA A 488 10.37 -4.14 -42.08
CA ALA A 488 9.69 -5.25 -41.42
C ALA A 488 8.23 -5.45 -41.90
N LEU A 489 7.63 -4.45 -42.56
CA LEU A 489 6.22 -4.49 -43.01
C LEU A 489 6.03 -4.74 -44.52
N GLY A 490 7.11 -4.75 -45.31
CA GLY A 490 7.09 -5.24 -46.69
C GLY A 490 6.31 -4.35 -47.69
N ILE A 491 6.15 -3.07 -47.40
CA ILE A 491 5.45 -2.11 -48.27
C ILE A 491 6.45 -1.43 -49.21
N GLU A 492 6.43 -1.75 -50.51
CA GLU A 492 7.22 -1.02 -51.50
C GLU A 492 6.55 0.32 -51.87
N SER A 493 7.28 1.43 -51.76
CA SER A 493 6.79 2.77 -52.06
C SER A 493 6.87 3.09 -53.56
N SER A 494 5.79 2.89 -54.31
CA SER A 494 5.67 3.38 -55.70
C SER A 494 5.18 4.82 -55.74
N SER A 495 6.02 5.74 -56.22
CA SER A 495 5.69 7.17 -56.35
C SER A 495 5.12 7.54 -57.72
N ASP A 496 3.88 8.06 -57.78
CA ASP A 496 3.53 9.20 -58.64
C ASP A 496 2.18 9.82 -58.19
N PRO A 497 1.88 11.10 -58.53
CA PRO A 497 0.77 11.85 -57.93
C PRO A 497 -0.48 12.01 -58.83
N SER A 498 -1.52 12.64 -58.25
CA SER A 498 -2.78 13.15 -58.84
C SER A 498 -3.92 12.14 -59.03
N GLY A 499 -5.12 12.53 -58.57
CA GLY A 499 -6.36 11.74 -58.67
C GLY A 499 -7.34 11.94 -57.51
N GLU A 500 -7.99 13.11 -57.42
CA GLU A 500 -9.17 13.28 -56.56
C GLU A 500 -10.41 12.59 -57.16
N PRO A 501 -11.23 11.89 -56.36
CA PRO A 501 -12.59 11.52 -56.73
C PRO A 501 -13.64 12.36 -55.99
N GLU A 502 -14.56 12.99 -56.73
CA GLU A 502 -15.66 13.79 -56.19
C GLU A 502 -16.67 12.94 -55.39
N PHE A 503 -17.18 13.46 -54.26
CA PHE A 503 -18.30 12.87 -53.53
C PHE A 503 -19.61 13.63 -53.81
N VAL A 504 -20.48 13.07 -54.65
CA VAL A 504 -21.74 13.70 -55.07
C VAL A 504 -22.87 13.40 -54.07
N VAL A 505 -23.25 14.40 -53.27
CA VAL A 505 -24.44 14.34 -52.41
C VAL A 505 -25.70 14.56 -53.25
N SER A 506 -26.60 13.57 -53.30
CA SER A 506 -27.93 13.68 -53.93
C SER A 506 -29.02 13.73 -52.87
N SER A 507 -29.64 14.90 -52.67
CA SER A 507 -30.79 15.07 -51.78
C SER A 507 -32.13 14.85 -52.51
N ARG A 508 -33.10 14.26 -51.81
CA ARG A 508 -34.53 14.27 -52.16
C ARG A 508 -35.38 14.41 -50.91
N SER A 509 -36.56 15.03 -51.06
CA SER A 509 -37.38 15.53 -49.95
C SER A 509 -38.81 14.94 -49.92
N ASN A 510 -39.41 15.01 -48.73
CA ASN A 510 -40.83 15.05 -48.34
C ASN A 510 -41.89 14.21 -49.10
N GLY A 511 -42.73 13.49 -48.33
CA GLY A 511 -44.01 12.95 -48.79
C GLY A 511 -44.94 12.52 -47.64
N ASN A 512 -45.95 13.35 -47.34
CA ASN A 512 -46.97 13.21 -46.27
C ASN A 512 -47.69 11.84 -46.14
N GLY A 513 -48.22 11.53 -44.95
CA GLY A 513 -49.28 10.52 -44.75
C GLY A 513 -49.90 10.52 -43.34
N ASN A 514 -51.22 10.71 -43.22
CA ASN A 514 -51.95 10.79 -41.93
C ASN A 514 -52.62 9.45 -41.52
N GLY A 515 -52.49 9.06 -40.25
CA GLY A 515 -53.60 9.15 -39.27
C GLY A 515 -54.57 7.96 -39.02
N LEU A 516 -55.25 8.09 -37.86
CA LEU A 516 -56.36 7.30 -37.27
C LEU A 516 -55.97 5.90 -36.71
N PHE A 517 -56.31 5.51 -35.46
CA PHE A 517 -57.63 5.32 -34.77
C PHE A 517 -58.38 4.07 -35.30
N ASP A 518 -58.99 3.18 -34.49
CA ASP A 518 -59.24 3.14 -33.03
C ASP A 518 -59.65 1.70 -32.55
N GLN A 519 -60.08 1.56 -31.28
CA GLN A 519 -60.87 0.45 -30.67
C GLN A 519 -60.13 -0.88 -30.32
N ASP A 520 -60.46 -1.61 -29.24
CA ASP A 520 -61.38 -1.33 -28.11
C ASP A 520 -61.02 -2.15 -26.85
N ASP A 521 -61.47 -1.64 -25.69
CA ASP A 521 -62.00 -2.29 -24.46
C ASP A 521 -61.95 -3.84 -24.26
N SER A 522 -61.91 -4.39 -23.03
CA SER A 522 -61.69 -3.88 -21.65
C SER A 522 -61.74 -5.06 -20.65
N VAL A 523 -61.19 -4.92 -19.42
CA VAL A 523 -61.68 -5.53 -18.15
C VAL A 523 -61.07 -4.77 -16.95
N GLU A 524 -61.86 -4.54 -15.90
CA GLU A 524 -61.56 -3.86 -14.63
C GLU A 524 -60.54 -4.64 -13.76
N GLU A 525 -59.54 -4.07 -13.07
CA GLU A 525 -59.43 -2.91 -12.14
C GLU A 525 -59.54 -3.30 -10.64
N THR A 526 -58.39 -3.23 -9.95
CA THR A 526 -58.31 -3.02 -8.48
C THR A 526 -57.15 -2.06 -8.19
N GLY A 527 -57.43 -0.77 -8.01
CA GLY A 527 -56.44 0.23 -7.53
C GLY A 527 -56.19 0.13 -6.02
N LEU A 528 -55.52 1.06 -5.32
CA LEU A 528 -54.99 2.40 -5.64
C LEU A 528 -53.84 2.69 -4.63
N THR A 529 -52.85 3.60 -4.75
CA THR A 529 -52.19 4.47 -5.76
C THR A 529 -50.99 5.15 -5.01
N ARG A 530 -49.96 5.83 -5.56
CA ARG A 530 -49.56 6.29 -6.91
C ARG A 530 -48.06 6.70 -6.87
N LEU A 531 -47.31 6.49 -7.94
CA LEU A 531 -46.48 7.51 -8.63
C LEU A 531 -45.96 6.92 -9.96
N LEU A 532 -45.77 7.76 -10.97
CA LEU A 532 -45.43 7.35 -12.35
C LEU A 532 -44.16 8.06 -12.80
N GLU A 533 -43.15 7.29 -13.17
CA GLU A 533 -42.06 7.74 -14.04
C GLU A 533 -42.46 7.48 -15.50
N PRO A 534 -42.11 8.37 -16.45
CA PRO A 534 -42.51 8.23 -17.84
C PRO A 534 -41.66 7.18 -18.57
N VAL A 535 -42.30 6.14 -19.11
CA VAL A 535 -41.65 5.19 -20.03
C VAL A 535 -41.34 5.90 -21.36
N PRO A 536 -40.07 5.99 -21.80
CA PRO A 536 -39.73 6.52 -23.12
C PRO A 536 -40.22 5.56 -24.21
N ARG A 537 -40.65 6.11 -25.35
CA ARG A 537 -40.96 5.32 -26.55
C ARG A 537 -39.70 5.11 -27.39
N GLU A 538 -39.72 4.09 -28.24
CA GLU A 538 -38.63 3.80 -29.18
C GLU A 538 -38.28 5.04 -30.03
N GLY A 539 -37.00 5.40 -30.11
CA GLY A 539 -36.48 6.33 -31.12
C GLY A 539 -35.61 7.49 -30.63
N GLU A 540 -35.58 7.82 -29.33
CA GLU A 540 -34.80 8.96 -28.82
C GLU A 540 -33.68 8.53 -27.86
N ILE A 541 -32.44 8.89 -28.18
CA ILE A 541 -31.25 8.74 -27.32
C ILE A 541 -31.02 10.08 -26.62
N SER A 542 -31.39 10.19 -25.34
CA SER A 542 -31.08 11.35 -24.51
C SER A 542 -29.84 11.10 -23.65
N VAL A 543 -28.69 11.64 -24.05
CA VAL A 543 -27.48 11.60 -23.22
C VAL A 543 -27.55 12.69 -22.14
N THR A 544 -27.80 12.29 -20.90
CA THR A 544 -27.68 13.16 -19.71
C THR A 544 -26.54 12.67 -18.83
N ALA A 545 -25.34 13.25 -19.02
CA ALA A 545 -24.22 12.99 -18.13
C ALA A 545 -24.42 13.73 -16.80
N SER A 546 -24.54 12.98 -15.70
CA SER A 546 -24.61 13.51 -14.34
C SER A 546 -23.26 13.39 -13.65
N THR A 547 -22.39 14.39 -13.81
CA THR A 547 -21.08 14.46 -13.16
C THR A 547 -21.21 15.10 -11.77
N GLU A 548 -21.53 14.29 -10.75
CA GLU A 548 -21.40 14.71 -9.36
C GLU A 548 -19.96 14.48 -8.84
N ILE A 549 -19.11 15.48 -9.02
CA ILE A 549 -17.89 15.65 -8.21
C ILE A 549 -17.92 17.07 -7.63
N GLY A 550 -17.84 17.16 -6.30
CA GLY A 550 -18.09 18.41 -5.58
C GLY A 550 -17.01 19.46 -5.75
N SER A 551 -17.41 20.70 -6.04
CA SER A 551 -16.52 21.87 -6.09
C SER A 551 -16.67 22.73 -4.83
N THR A 552 -15.71 22.66 -3.92
CA THR A 552 -15.63 23.52 -2.72
C THR A 552 -14.39 24.40 -2.74
N LEU A 553 -14.59 25.73 -2.69
CA LEU A 553 -13.58 26.79 -2.53
C LEU A 553 -12.65 26.96 -3.76
N ARG A 554 -12.41 28.16 -4.31
CA ARG A 554 -12.33 29.50 -3.67
C ARG A 554 -13.05 30.62 -4.45
N GLU A 555 -13.15 31.77 -3.77
CA GLU A 555 -13.85 32.99 -4.16
C GLU A 555 -12.92 34.03 -4.87
N ASP A 556 -13.45 35.24 -5.06
CA ASP A 556 -12.74 36.50 -5.30
C ASP A 556 -11.85 36.65 -6.55
N TRP A 557 -12.47 36.99 -7.69
CA TRP A 557 -11.98 38.03 -8.63
C TRP A 557 -13.10 38.48 -9.58
N LEU A 558 -13.84 39.57 -9.25
CA LEU A 558 -14.43 40.58 -10.18
C LEU A 558 -15.50 41.46 -9.47
N SER A 559 -15.07 42.39 -8.63
CA SER A 559 -15.95 43.44 -8.08
C SER A 559 -15.24 44.78 -7.82
N GLN A 560 -14.71 45.41 -8.87
CA GLN A 560 -14.44 46.85 -8.92
C GLN A 560 -14.17 47.35 -10.35
N SER A 561 -14.70 48.55 -10.63
CA SER A 561 -14.62 49.38 -11.87
C SER A 561 -14.95 48.68 -13.20
#